data_AF-A0A1Q8ZWM2-F1
#
_entry.id   AF-A0A1Q8ZWM2-F1
#
_cell.length_a   1.000
_cell.length_b   1.000
_cell.length_c   1.000
_cell.angle_alpha   90.00
_cell.angle_beta   90.00
_cell.angle_gamma   90.00
#
_symmetry.space_group_name_H-M   'P 1'
#
loop_
_entity.id
_entity.type
_entity.pdbx_description
1 polymer ?
#
loop_
_entity_poly.entity_id
_entity_poly.type
_entity_poly.pdbx_seq_one_letter_code
_entity_poly.pdbx_strand_id
1 'polypeptide(L)'
;MNRFEFIDRTHINPQTLEVWLQEEWLLPNAASTDMEFSDIDVARAALILDLKERLGVNDEGVGVILHLVDQVHGLRQFAASLMSTTSDEAIGKVGSSQL
;
A
#
# COMPACT_ATOMS: atom_id res chain seq x y z
N MET A 1 3.63 12.99 3.04
CA MET A 1 2.63 13.95 2.48
C MET A 1 1.60 14.26 3.57
N ASN A 2 1.32 15.52 3.85
CA ASN A 2 0.36 15.87 4.91
C ASN A 2 -1.11 15.70 4.46
N ARG A 3 -2.07 15.82 5.39
CA ARG A 3 -3.50 15.67 5.13
C ARG A 3 -4.03 16.60 4.02
N PHE A 4 -3.61 17.87 4.00
CA PHE A 4 -4.08 18.84 3.00
C PHE A 4 -3.59 18.46 1.60
N GLU A 5 -2.32 18.11 1.48
CA GLU A 5 -1.70 17.72 0.22
C GLU A 5 -2.28 16.39 -0.31
N PHE A 6 -2.62 15.45 0.59
CA PHE A 6 -3.32 14.22 0.22
C PHE A 6 -4.72 14.48 -0.35
N ILE A 7 -5.52 15.32 0.31
CA ILE A 7 -6.86 15.71 -0.13
C ILE A 7 -6.79 16.40 -1.50
N ASP A 8 -5.83 17.32 -1.68
CA ASP A 8 -5.64 18.02 -2.95
C ASP A 8 -5.30 17.06 -4.10
N ARG A 9 -4.36 16.13 -3.88
CA ARG A 9 -3.94 15.15 -4.92
C ARG A 9 -4.99 14.10 -5.25
N THR A 10 -5.81 13.71 -4.29
CA THR A 10 -6.82 12.65 -4.47
C THR A 10 -8.19 13.20 -4.86
N HIS A 11 -8.40 14.52 -4.75
CA HIS A 11 -9.67 15.20 -5.01
C HIS A 11 -10.86 14.67 -4.19
N ILE A 12 -10.61 13.98 -3.08
CA ILE A 12 -11.66 13.54 -2.15
C ILE A 12 -12.03 14.67 -1.19
N ASN A 13 -13.24 14.65 -0.63
CA ASN A 13 -13.59 15.59 0.43
C ASN A 13 -13.03 15.11 1.80
N PRO A 14 -12.87 16.03 2.78
CA PRO A 14 -12.34 15.68 4.10
C PRO A 14 -13.15 14.61 4.87
N GLN A 15 -14.46 14.56 4.67
CA GLN A 15 -15.36 13.60 5.32
C GLN A 15 -15.15 12.18 4.76
N THR A 16 -14.95 12.04 3.45
CA THR A 16 -14.62 10.78 2.80
C THR A 16 -13.30 10.23 3.33
N LEU A 17 -12.29 11.09 3.48
CA LEU A 17 -11.02 10.69 4.10
C LEU A 17 -11.24 10.17 5.53
N GLU A 18 -12.05 10.86 6.32
CA GLU A 18 -12.32 10.43 7.70
C GLU A 18 -12.96 9.05 7.75
N VAL A 19 -13.96 8.78 6.90
CA VAL A 19 -14.58 7.45 6.80
C VAL A 19 -13.54 6.40 6.43
N TRP A 20 -12.67 6.68 5.46
CA TRP A 20 -11.65 5.71 5.03
C TRP A 20 -10.59 5.43 6.09
N LEU A 21 -10.28 6.41 6.95
CA LEU A 21 -9.40 6.20 8.10
C LEU A 21 -10.12 5.40 9.20
N GLN A 22 -11.40 5.69 9.46
CA GLN A 22 -12.21 5.00 10.47
C GLN A 22 -12.46 3.52 10.12
N GLU A 23 -12.72 3.24 8.85
CA GLU A 23 -12.90 1.88 8.32
C GLU A 23 -11.56 1.16 8.06
N GLU A 24 -10.44 1.79 8.43
CA GLU A 24 -9.07 1.27 8.24
C GLU A 24 -8.73 0.94 6.76
N TRP A 25 -9.43 1.56 5.81
CA TRP A 25 -9.12 1.43 4.38
C TRP A 25 -7.87 2.21 3.98
N LEU A 26 -7.53 3.25 4.74
CA LEU A 26 -6.26 3.95 4.64
C LEU A 26 -5.54 3.89 5.99
N LEU A 27 -4.29 3.43 5.95
CA LEU A 27 -3.42 3.35 7.12
C LEU A 27 -2.15 4.15 6.83
N PRO A 28 -2.21 5.49 6.93
CA PRO A 28 -1.01 6.33 6.82
C PRO A 28 0.00 5.95 7.89
N ASN A 29 1.26 6.32 7.68
CA ASN A 29 2.34 5.90 8.57
C ASN A 29 2.10 6.43 10.00
N ALA A 30 1.84 5.52 10.93
CA ALA A 30 1.57 5.84 12.33
C ALA A 30 2.84 6.19 13.13
N ALA A 31 4.04 5.97 12.56
CA ALA A 31 5.30 6.25 13.22
C ALA A 31 5.69 7.74 13.19
N SER A 32 5.02 8.56 12.37
CA SER A 32 5.22 10.00 12.33
C SER A 32 4.28 10.70 13.32
N THR A 33 4.81 11.72 14.02
CA THR A 33 4.06 12.54 14.98
C THR A 33 2.84 13.22 14.32
N ASP A 34 2.97 13.51 13.03
CA ASP A 34 1.88 13.96 12.17
C ASP A 34 1.48 12.82 11.23
N MET A 35 0.19 12.65 10.96
CA MET A 35 -0.31 11.66 10.01
C MET A 35 0.28 11.92 8.61
N GLU A 36 1.22 11.07 8.18
CA GLU A 36 1.87 11.18 6.88
C GLU A 36 1.38 10.11 5.90
N PHE A 37 0.88 10.60 4.76
CA PHE A 37 0.51 9.79 3.62
C PHE A 37 1.68 9.61 2.66
N SER A 38 1.70 8.47 1.99
CA SER A 38 2.67 8.07 0.96
C SER A 38 2.01 8.03 -0.42
N ASP A 39 2.80 7.87 -1.48
CA ASP A 39 2.25 7.63 -2.83
C ASP A 39 1.47 6.31 -2.91
N ILE A 40 1.76 5.34 -2.03
CA ILE A 40 0.97 4.09 -1.93
C ILE A 40 -0.45 4.41 -1.47
N ASP A 41 -0.61 5.36 -0.54
CA ASP A 41 -1.93 5.76 -0.04
C ASP A 41 -2.74 6.50 -1.11
N VAL A 42 -2.07 7.28 -1.97
CA VAL A 42 -2.72 7.92 -3.14
C VAL A 42 -3.20 6.88 -4.13
N ALA A 43 -2.38 5.88 -4.44
CA ALA A 43 -2.78 4.78 -5.32
C ALA A 43 -3.94 3.97 -4.72
N ARG A 44 -3.93 3.73 -3.40
CA ARG A 44 -5.02 3.06 -2.69
C ARG A 44 -6.31 3.90 -2.72
N ALA A 45 -6.24 5.21 -2.52
CA ALA A 45 -7.39 6.10 -2.67
C ALA A 45 -7.99 6.04 -4.08
N ALA A 46 -7.16 6.08 -5.12
CA ALA A 46 -7.62 5.96 -6.51
C ALA A 46 -8.32 4.61 -6.76
N LEU A 47 -7.81 3.51 -6.19
CA LEU A 47 -8.47 2.21 -6.27
C LEU A 47 -9.84 2.21 -5.59
N ILE A 48 -9.95 2.81 -4.39
CA ILE A 48 -11.23 2.90 -3.67
C ILE A 48 -12.26 3.69 -4.50
N LEU A 49 -11.86 4.80 -5.10
CA LEU A 49 -12.72 5.57 -6.00
C LEU A 49 -13.17 4.74 -7.21
N ASP A 50 -12.24 4.05 -7.88
CA ASP A 50 -12.57 3.20 -9.02
C ASP A 50 -13.56 2.08 -8.63
N LEU A 51 -13.38 1.46 -7.46
CA LEU A 51 -14.29 0.44 -6.95
C LEU A 51 -15.70 0.99 -6.70
N LYS A 52 -15.80 2.17 -6.08
CA LYS A 52 -17.10 2.77 -5.73
C LYS A 52 -17.81 3.39 -6.93
N GLU A 53 -17.10 4.19 -7.72
CA GLU A 53 -17.69 5.01 -8.78
C GLU A 53 -17.85 4.26 -10.09
N ARG A 54 -16.88 3.42 -10.48
CA ARG A 54 -16.90 2.73 -11.77
C ARG A 54 -17.44 1.31 -11.68
N LEU A 55 -17.19 0.62 -10.58
CA LEU A 55 -17.58 -0.79 -10.40
C LEU A 55 -18.82 -0.96 -9.52
N GLY A 56 -19.31 0.09 -8.88
CA GLY A 56 -20.53 0.07 -8.06
C GLY A 56 -20.42 -0.81 -6.81
N VAL A 57 -19.20 -1.01 -6.31
CA VAL A 57 -18.94 -1.79 -5.10
C VAL A 57 -19.44 -1.02 -3.89
N ASN A 58 -20.16 -1.71 -2.99
CA ASN A 58 -20.60 -1.14 -1.72
C ASN A 58 -19.45 -1.06 -0.70
N ASP A 59 -19.65 -0.35 0.39
CA ASP A 59 -18.60 -0.14 1.39
C ASP A 59 -18.07 -1.46 2.01
N GLU A 60 -18.96 -2.42 2.30
CA GLU A 60 -18.57 -3.75 2.77
C GLU A 60 -17.67 -4.49 1.76
N GLY A 61 -18.02 -4.43 0.48
CA GLY A 61 -17.25 -5.04 -0.60
C GLY A 61 -15.89 -4.38 -0.82
N VAL A 62 -15.79 -3.06 -0.62
CA VAL A 62 -14.51 -2.33 -0.69
C VAL A 62 -13.53 -2.89 0.32
N GLY A 63 -13.94 -3.04 1.59
CA GLY A 63 -13.08 -3.60 2.64
C GLY A 63 -12.55 -5.00 2.30
N VAL A 64 -13.42 -5.88 1.79
CA VAL A 64 -13.02 -7.23 1.35
C VAL A 64 -12.00 -7.18 0.21
N ILE A 65 -12.24 -6.34 -0.80
CA ILE A 65 -11.35 -6.23 -1.95
C ILE A 65 -9.98 -5.67 -1.55
N LEU A 66 -9.94 -4.63 -0.70
CA LEU A 66 -8.68 -4.08 -0.19
C LEU A 66 -7.88 -5.13 0.58
N HIS A 67 -8.53 -5.91 1.44
CA HIS A 67 -7.87 -7.00 2.16
C HIS A 67 -7.29 -8.07 1.23
N LEU A 68 -7.99 -8.40 0.13
CA LEU A 68 -7.48 -9.34 -0.87
C LEU A 68 -6.29 -8.76 -1.65
N VAL A 69 -6.35 -7.48 -2.00
CA VAL A 69 -5.25 -6.76 -2.67
C VAL A 69 -4.00 -6.75 -1.79
N ASP A 70 -4.16 -6.44 -0.51
CA ASP A 70 -3.04 -6.44 0.45
C ASP A 70 -2.43 -7.84 0.60
N GLN A 71 -3.24 -8.90 0.65
CA GLN A 71 -2.74 -10.29 0.66
C GLN A 71 -1.92 -10.63 -0.58
N VAL A 72 -2.38 -10.23 -1.78
CA VAL A 72 -1.64 -10.46 -3.03
C VAL A 72 -0.32 -9.70 -3.03
N HIS A 73 -0.30 -8.45 -2.53
CA HIS A 73 0.94 -7.69 -2.40
C HIS A 73 1.91 -8.33 -1.41
N GLY A 74 1.41 -8.84 -0.28
CA GLY A 74 2.23 -9.57 0.70
C GLY A 74 2.86 -10.84 0.10
N LEU A 75 2.08 -11.62 -0.65
CA LEU A 75 2.59 -12.82 -1.33
C LEU A 75 3.67 -12.49 -2.37
N ARG A 76 3.48 -11.43 -3.16
CA ARG A 76 4.47 -10.99 -4.15
C ARG A 76 5.77 -10.54 -3.49
N GLN A 77 5.70 -9.80 -2.39
CA GLN A 77 6.87 -9.38 -1.63
C GLN A 77 7.62 -10.56 -1.02
N PHE A 78 6.88 -11.53 -0.46
CA PHE A 78 7.49 -12.76 0.07
C PHE A 78 8.22 -13.54 -1.03
N ALA A 79 7.59 -13.75 -2.19
CA ALA A 79 8.23 -14.42 -3.32
C ALA A 79 9.48 -13.67 -3.81
N ALA A 80 9.44 -12.34 -3.88
CA ALA A 80 10.58 -11.52 -4.26
C ALA A 80 11.76 -11.66 -3.28
N SER A 81 11.48 -11.70 -1.98
CA SER A 81 12.48 -11.90 -0.92
C SER A 81 13.19 -13.27 -1.01
N LEU A 82 12.45 -14.33 -1.36
CA LEU A 82 13.05 -15.65 -1.59
C LEU A 82 14.02 -15.64 -2.78
N MET A 83 13.69 -14.92 -3.86
CA MET A 83 14.55 -14.81 -5.05
C MET A 83 15.78 -13.92 -4.83
N SER A 84 15.67 -12.88 -3.99
CA SER A 84 16.84 -12.05 -3.66
C SER A 84 17.83 -12.81 -2.78
N THR A 85 17.35 -13.66 -1.88
CA THR A 85 18.21 -14.46 -0.98
C THR A 85 19.05 -15.49 -1.73
N THR A 86 18.50 -16.13 -2.77
CA THR A 86 19.26 -17.09 -3.60
C THR A 86 20.29 -16.42 -4.50
N SER A 87 20.09 -15.15 -4.85
CA SER A 87 21.05 -14.38 -5.67
C SER A 87 22.26 -13.89 -4.86
N ASP A 88 22.08 -13.63 -3.57
CA ASP A 88 23.16 -13.19 -2.67
C ASP A 88 24.14 -14.34 -2.32
N GLU A 89 23.65 -15.58 -2.24
CA GLU A 89 24.48 -16.77 -1.98
C GLU A 89 25.44 -17.11 -3.15
N ALA A 90 25.10 -16.70 -4.38
CA ALA A 90 25.93 -16.92 -5.56
C ALA A 90 27.13 -15.97 -5.67
N ILE A 91 27.05 -14.77 -5.08
CA ILE A 91 28.12 -13.75 -5.14
C ILE A 91 29.18 -14.00 -4.03
N GLY A 92 28.81 -14.62 -2.91
CA GLY A 92 29.71 -14.89 -1.78
C GLY A 92 30.71 -16.06 -1.95
N LYS A 93 30.53 -16.94 -2.95
CA LYS A 93 31.41 -18.12 -3.15
C LYS A 93 32.53 -17.93 -4.18
N VAL A 94 32.55 -16.82 -4.93
CA VAL A 94 33.57 -16.57 -5.97
C VAL A 94 34.80 -15.84 -5.40
N GLY A 95 34.69 -15.18 -4.25
CA GLY A 95 35.77 -14.37 -3.65
C GLY A 95 36.76 -15.09 -2.72
N SER A 96 36.48 -16.33 -2.31
CA SER A 96 37.23 -17.02 -1.24
C SER A 96 38.06 -18.23 -1.70
N SER A 97 38.17 -18.47 -3.01
CA SER A 97 38.98 -19.57 -3.57
C SER A 97 40.29 -19.12 -4.23
N GLN A 98 40.79 -17.92 -3.90
CA GLN A 98 42.08 -17.47 -4.42
C GLN A 98 42.81 -16.57 -3.42
N LEU A 99 43.37 -17.17 -2.37
CA LEU A 99 44.59 -16.75 -1.66
C LEU A 99 45.09 -17.92 -0.80
#